data_AF-T0RRC3-F1
#
_entry.id   AF-T0RRC3-F1
#
_cell.length_a   1.000
_cell.length_b   1.000
_cell.length_c   1.000
_cell.angle_alpha   90.00
_cell.angle_beta   90.00
_cell.angle_gamma   90.00
#
_symmetry.space_group_name_H-M   'P 1'
#
loop_
_entity.id
_entity.type
_entity.pdbx_description
1 polymer ?
#
loop_
_entity_poly.entity_id
_entity_poly.type
_entity_poly.pdbx_seq_one_letter_code
_entity_poly.pdbx_strand_id
1 'polypeptide(L)'
;MLMKRDSQISNDPTVSFFGIELNQNQYQKIKKRVDQLKEKCPSHCSFKLEFEKRSSCYIGKINIKSLSENFYSKKIAHNPYQAYLMLEEDIEQQLLNWKRRRFSSKLENSFAAQSPPNL
;
A
#
# COMPACT_ATOMS: atom_id res chain seq x y z
N MET A 1 -24.37 13.96 44.19
CA MET A 1 -24.66 14.37 42.79
C MET A 1 -23.71 13.60 41.89
N LEU A 2 -24.20 12.54 41.22
CA LEU A 2 -23.40 11.69 40.33
C LEU A 2 -23.29 12.37 38.96
N MET A 3 -22.08 12.80 38.57
CA MET A 3 -21.82 13.25 37.21
C MET A 3 -21.78 12.03 36.28
N LYS A 4 -22.86 11.83 35.52
CA LYS A 4 -22.86 10.94 34.37
C LYS A 4 -21.91 11.54 33.32
N ARG A 5 -20.74 10.93 33.13
CA ARG A 5 -19.93 11.18 31.93
C ARG A 5 -20.68 10.53 30.78
N ASP A 6 -21.42 11.35 30.04
CA ASP A 6 -21.97 10.96 28.76
C ASP A 6 -20.80 10.55 27.85
N SER A 7 -20.63 9.23 27.70
CA SER A 7 -19.72 8.67 26.72
C SER A 7 -20.30 9.03 25.36
N GLN A 8 -19.69 10.02 24.71
CA GLN A 8 -20.05 10.40 23.35
C GLN A 8 -19.76 9.20 22.44
N ILE A 9 -20.78 8.39 22.19
CA ILE A 9 -20.80 7.37 21.16
C ILE A 9 -20.70 8.15 19.84
N SER A 10 -19.51 8.13 19.23
CA SER A 10 -19.31 8.71 17.89
C SER A 10 -20.12 7.90 16.89
N ASN A 11 -21.29 8.42 16.52
CA ASN A 11 -22.11 7.92 15.41
C ASN A 11 -21.47 8.34 14.07
N ASP A 12 -20.20 8.01 13.87
CA ASP A 12 -19.58 8.21 12.56
C ASP A 12 -20.18 7.16 11.60
N PRO A 13 -20.67 7.58 10.42
CA PRO A 13 -21.20 6.65 9.44
C PRO A 13 -20.13 5.64 9.04
N THR A 14 -20.48 4.35 9.09
CA THR A 14 -19.64 3.27 8.55
C THR A 14 -19.90 3.14 7.06
N VAL A 15 -18.83 2.89 6.30
CA VAL A 15 -18.93 2.68 4.85
C VAL A 15 -18.20 1.40 4.47
N SER A 16 -18.84 0.60 3.62
CA SER A 16 -18.24 -0.62 3.06
C SER A 16 -17.23 -0.24 1.97
N PHE A 17 -15.95 -0.37 2.28
CA PHE A 17 -14.87 -0.12 1.34
C PHE A 17 -13.77 -1.17 1.52
N PHE A 18 -13.14 -1.54 0.42
CA PHE A 18 -12.06 -2.53 0.41
C PHE A 18 -12.46 -3.88 1.01
N GLY A 19 -13.74 -4.27 0.97
CA GLY A 19 -14.21 -5.58 1.47
C GLY A 19 -14.55 -5.65 2.96
N ILE A 20 -14.48 -4.54 3.70
CA ILE A 20 -14.91 -4.44 5.10
C ILE A 20 -15.65 -3.13 5.38
N GLU A 21 -16.35 -3.07 6.51
CA GLU A 21 -16.89 -1.81 7.03
C GLU A 21 -15.81 -1.03 7.78
N LEU A 22 -15.62 0.22 7.39
CA LEU A 22 -14.71 1.17 8.02
C LEU A 22 -15.49 2.38 8.49
N ASN A 23 -15.08 2.97 9.62
CA ASN A 23 -15.57 4.31 9.97
C ASN A 23 -15.00 5.35 8.99
N GLN A 24 -15.71 6.47 8.83
CA GLN A 24 -15.36 7.50 7.85
C GLN A 24 -13.92 8.04 8.03
N ASN A 25 -13.48 8.21 9.28
CA ASN A 25 -12.13 8.70 9.59
C ASN A 25 -11.03 7.73 9.14
N GLN A 26 -11.19 6.44 9.44
CA GLN A 26 -10.26 5.39 9.03
C GLN A 26 -10.24 5.25 7.51
N TYR A 27 -11.41 5.29 6.86
CA TYR A 27 -11.50 5.26 5.42
C TYR A 27 -10.72 6.42 4.78
N GLN A 28 -10.94 7.66 5.23
CA GLN A 28 -10.24 8.82 4.69
C GLN A 28 -8.72 8.74 4.88
N LYS A 29 -8.26 8.24 6.04
CA LYS A 29 -6.84 8.02 6.31
C LYS A 29 -6.23 6.99 5.37
N ILE A 30 -6.88 5.83 5.22
CA ILE A 30 -6.41 4.76 4.32
C ILE A 30 -6.43 5.26 2.87
N LYS A 31 -7.51 5.91 2.43
CA LYS A 31 -7.65 6.44 1.07
C LYS A 31 -6.53 7.41 0.72
N LYS A 32 -6.27 8.40 1.58
CA LYS A 32 -5.18 9.38 1.35
C LYS A 32 -3.84 8.69 1.14
N ARG A 33 -3.52 7.69 1.96
CA ARG A 33 -2.26 6.95 1.83
C ARG A 33 -2.24 6.05 0.59
N VAL A 34 -3.35 5.42 0.23
CA VAL A 34 -3.47 4.64 -1.01
C VAL A 34 -3.18 5.52 -2.22
N ASP A 35 -3.72 6.73 -2.26
CA ASP A 35 -3.50 7.65 -3.36
C ASP A 35 -2.01 8.08 -3.44
N GLN A 36 -1.37 8.34 -2.29
CA GLN A 36 0.09 8.57 -2.22
C GLN A 36 0.92 7.37 -2.68
N LEU A 37 0.50 6.14 -2.37
CA LEU A 37 1.19 4.93 -2.79
C LEU A 37 1.06 4.72 -4.31
N LYS A 38 -0.12 5.00 -4.88
CA LYS A 38 -0.36 4.93 -6.33
C LYS A 38 0.55 5.86 -7.12
N GLU A 39 0.81 7.07 -6.63
CA GLU A 39 1.76 8.00 -7.27
C GLU A 39 3.19 7.43 -7.38
N LYS A 40 3.57 6.52 -6.48
CA LYS A 40 4.91 5.90 -6.47
C LYS A 40 5.02 4.68 -7.39
N CYS A 41 3.88 4.13 -7.84
CA CYS A 41 3.79 2.92 -8.64
C CYS A 41 4.23 3.17 -10.10
N PRO A 42 4.57 2.11 -10.87
CA PRO A 42 4.85 2.25 -12.29
C PRO A 42 3.66 2.85 -13.07
N SER A 43 3.95 3.59 -14.14
CA SER A 43 2.94 4.07 -15.08
C SER A 43 2.12 2.90 -15.65
N HIS A 44 0.81 3.08 -15.79
CA HIS A 44 -0.13 2.05 -16.26
C HIS A 44 -0.11 0.75 -15.42
N CYS A 45 -0.47 0.85 -14.15
CA CYS A 45 -0.68 -0.30 -13.28
C CYS A 45 -2.13 -0.41 -12.81
N SER A 46 -2.59 -1.64 -12.55
CA SER A 46 -3.82 -1.90 -11.81
C SER A 46 -3.50 -2.03 -10.33
N PHE A 47 -4.20 -1.27 -9.47
CA PHE A 47 -4.03 -1.31 -8.03
C PHE A 47 -5.28 -1.91 -7.38
N LYS A 48 -5.12 -2.97 -6.59
CA LYS A 48 -6.21 -3.61 -5.85
C LYS A 48 -5.84 -3.76 -4.37
N LEU A 49 -6.62 -3.12 -3.50
CA LEU A 49 -6.56 -3.26 -2.04
C LEU A 49 -7.82 -3.95 -1.56
N GLU A 50 -7.65 -5.01 -0.78
CA GLU A 50 -8.73 -5.76 -0.15
C GLU A 50 -8.38 -6.03 1.31
N PHE A 51 -9.36 -5.89 2.18
CA PHE A 51 -9.36 -6.39 3.53
C PHE A 51 -10.39 -7.48 3.66
N GLU A 52 -10.11 -8.36 4.59
CA GLU A 52 -10.95 -9.48 4.94
C GLU A 52 -10.99 -9.55 6.46
N LYS A 53 -12.17 -9.35 7.04
CA LYS A 53 -12.37 -9.46 8.49
C LYS A 53 -12.45 -10.94 8.86
N ARG A 54 -11.61 -11.36 9.81
CA ARG A 54 -11.66 -12.65 10.49
C ARG A 54 -12.04 -12.41 11.96
N SER A 55 -12.34 -13.48 12.69
CA SER A 55 -12.96 -13.42 14.02
C SER A 55 -12.28 -12.45 15.00
N SER A 56 -10.94 -12.38 15.00
CA SER A 56 -10.14 -11.56 15.91
C SER A 56 -9.11 -10.66 15.21
N CYS A 57 -9.10 -10.64 13.87
CA CYS A 57 -8.09 -9.93 13.10
C CYS A 57 -8.59 -9.53 11.71
N TYR A 58 -7.82 -8.68 11.05
CA TYR A 58 -8.02 -8.22 9.69
C TYR A 58 -6.85 -8.70 8.84
N ILE A 59 -7.17 -9.31 7.71
CA ILE A 59 -6.21 -9.70 6.70
C ILE A 59 -6.30 -8.65 5.59
N GLY A 60 -5.26 -7.88 5.39
CA GLY A 60 -5.16 -6.96 4.26
C GLY A 60 -4.29 -7.54 3.14
N LYS A 61 -4.63 -7.22 1.89
CA LYS A 61 -3.95 -7.66 0.68
C LYS A 61 -3.83 -6.47 -0.28
N ILE A 62 -2.62 -6.19 -0.75
CA ILE A 62 -2.38 -5.28 -1.87
C ILE A 62 -1.82 -6.08 -3.05
N ASN A 63 -2.40 -5.88 -4.22
CA ASN A 63 -1.92 -6.42 -5.48
C ASN A 63 -1.81 -5.28 -6.50
N ILE A 64 -0.58 -5.01 -6.94
CA ILE A 64 -0.29 -4.02 -7.97
C ILE A 64 0.28 -4.76 -9.16
N LYS A 65 -0.45 -4.77 -10.27
CA LYS A 65 0.00 -5.41 -11.51
C LYS A 65 0.38 -4.35 -12.52
N SER A 66 1.56 -4.48 -13.09
CA SER A 66 2.01 -3.70 -14.25
C SER A 66 2.46 -4.65 -15.35
N LEU A 67 2.67 -4.12 -16.56
CA LEU A 67 3.19 -4.93 -17.68
C LEU A 67 4.59 -5.52 -17.38
N SER A 68 5.38 -4.82 -16.57
CA SER A 68 6.80 -5.17 -16.35
C SER A 68 7.08 -5.89 -15.04
N GLU A 69 6.23 -5.73 -14.03
CA GLU A 69 6.46 -6.25 -12.67
C GLU A 69 5.15 -6.31 -11.90
N ASN A 70 5.03 -7.29 -10.99
CA ASN A 70 3.89 -7.40 -10.09
C ASN A 70 4.36 -7.24 -8.64
N PHE A 71 3.64 -6.44 -7.86
CA PHE A 71 3.91 -6.23 -6.43
C PHE A 71 2.75 -6.80 -5.62
N TYR A 72 3.08 -7.57 -4.59
CA TYR A 72 2.09 -8.23 -3.77
C TYR A 72 2.49 -8.19 -2.31
N SER A 73 1.54 -7.86 -1.45
CA SER A 73 1.71 -8.01 -0.01
C SER A 73 0.43 -8.49 0.64
N LYS A 74 0.59 -9.28 1.70
CA LYS A 74 -0.49 -9.77 2.55
C LYS A 74 -0.04 -9.68 4.00
N LYS A 75 -0.81 -8.98 4.83
CA LYS A 75 -0.51 -8.78 6.26
C LYS A 75 -1.74 -9.02 7.12
N ILE A 76 -1.50 -9.38 8.36
CA ILE A 76 -2.53 -9.64 9.37
C ILE A 76 -2.31 -8.68 10.53
N ALA A 77 -3.35 -7.99 10.96
CA ALA A 77 -3.30 -7.11 12.13
C ALA A 77 -4.65 -7.10 12.87
N HIS A 78 -4.66 -6.59 14.09
CA HIS A 78 -5.91 -6.43 14.87
C HIS A 78 -6.75 -5.22 14.42
N ASN A 79 -6.17 -4.32 13.63
CA ASN A 79 -6.81 -3.11 13.12
C ASN A 79 -6.56 -2.98 11.61
N PRO A 80 -7.58 -2.62 10.79
CA PRO A 80 -7.42 -2.46 9.35
C PRO A 80 -6.42 -1.37 8.96
N TYR A 81 -6.34 -0.27 9.71
CA TYR A 81 -5.36 0.78 9.48
C TYR A 81 -3.93 0.28 9.74
N GLN A 82 -3.73 -0.51 10.79
CA GLN A 82 -2.42 -1.12 11.06
C GLN A 82 -2.05 -2.12 9.97
N ALA A 83 -3.00 -2.94 9.51
CA ALA A 83 -2.79 -3.85 8.39
C ALA A 83 -2.37 -3.07 7.14
N TYR A 84 -3.00 -1.92 6.86
CA TYR A 84 -2.61 -1.05 5.76
C TYR A 84 -1.17 -0.54 5.87
N LEU A 85 -0.76 -0.03 7.04
CA LEU A 85 0.61 0.48 7.24
C LEU A 85 1.67 -0.59 6.96
N MET A 86 1.44 -1.82 7.43
CA MET A 86 2.34 -2.94 7.19
C MET A 86 2.39 -3.37 5.70
N LEU A 87 1.26 -3.24 4.99
CA LEU A 87 1.20 -3.52 3.55
C LEU A 87 1.94 -2.45 2.75
N GLU A 88 1.73 -1.19 3.10
CA GLU A 88 2.36 -0.05 2.44
C GLU A 88 3.88 -0.10 2.57
N GLU A 89 4.40 -0.32 3.79
CA GLU A 89 5.84 -0.45 4.02
C GLU A 89 6.47 -1.57 3.15
N ASP A 90 5.83 -2.73 3.10
CA ASP A 90 6.30 -3.87 2.31
C ASP A 90 6.28 -3.55 0.80
N ILE A 91 5.20 -2.97 0.29
CA ILE A 91 5.09 -2.58 -1.12
C ILE A 91 6.10 -1.47 -1.46
N GLU A 92 6.34 -0.51 -0.58
CA GLU A 92 7.35 0.53 -0.79
C GLU A 92 8.76 -0.06 -0.91
N GLN A 93 9.09 -1.06 -0.09
CA GLN A 93 10.37 -1.79 -0.22
C GLN A 93 10.47 -2.53 -1.57
N GLN A 94 9.41 -3.19 -2.00
CA GLN A 94 9.40 -3.87 -3.30
C GLN A 94 9.54 -2.87 -4.46
N LEU A 95 8.84 -1.73 -4.40
CA LEU A 95 8.96 -0.65 -5.38
C LEU A 95 10.38 -0.06 -5.41
N LEU A 96 11.00 0.14 -4.24
CA LEU A 96 12.36 0.64 -4.14
C LEU A 96 13.37 -0.33 -4.78
N ASN A 97 13.24 -1.62 -4.47
CA ASN A 97 14.08 -2.67 -5.03
C ASN A 97 13.91 -2.79 -6.55
N TRP A 98 12.67 -2.67 -7.04
CA TRP A 98 12.39 -2.62 -8.47
C TRP A 98 13.02 -1.38 -9.13
N LYS A 99 12.86 -0.19 -8.55
CA LYS A 99 13.50 1.05 -9.06
C LYS A 99 15.02 0.89 -9.15
N ARG A 100 15.66 0.36 -8.10
CA ARG A 100 17.09 0.06 -8.10
C ARG A 100 17.47 -0.84 -9.26
N ARG A 101 16.85 -2.02 -9.40
CA ARG A 101 17.14 -2.96 -10.52
C ARG A 101 16.94 -2.31 -11.90
N ARG A 102 15.86 -1.55 -12.06
CA ARG A 102 15.44 -0.93 -13.33
C ARG A 102 16.37 0.18 -13.81
N PHE A 103 16.95 0.94 -12.89
CA PHE A 103 17.80 2.10 -13.19
C PHE A 103 19.30 1.81 -13.01
N SER A 104 19.71 0.88 -12.15
CA SER A 104 21.11 0.47 -12.04
C SER A 104 21.61 -0.19 -13.33
N SER A 105 20.80 -1.04 -13.95
CA SER A 105 21.11 -1.66 -15.26
C SER A 105 21.23 -0.65 -16.41
N LYS A 106 20.58 0.52 -16.29
CA LYS A 106 20.72 1.59 -17.29
C LYS A 106 22.07 2.30 -17.19
N LEU A 107 22.64 2.45 -15.99
CA LEU A 107 23.94 3.10 -15.81
C LEU A 107 25.06 2.23 -16.40
N GLU A 108 25.10 0.94 -16.06
CA GLU A 108 26.17 0.03 -16.53
C GLU A 108 26.21 -0.06 -18.06
N ASN A 109 25.05 -0.12 -18.71
CA ASN A 109 24.96 -0.14 -20.18
C ASN A 109 25.40 1.19 -20.84
N SER A 110 25.26 2.33 -20.14
CA SER A 110 25.72 3.63 -20.67
C SER A 110 27.24 3.84 -20.60
N PHE A 111 27.92 3.14 -19.68
CA PHE A 111 29.38 3.15 -19.58
C PHE A 111 30.05 2.12 -20.50
N ALA A 112 29.41 0.96 -20.72
CA ALA A 112 29.91 -0.07 -21.64
C ALA A 112 29.92 0.38 -23.12
N ALA A 113 28.99 1.27 -23.51
CA ALA A 113 28.90 1.80 -24.88
C ALA A 113 29.96 2.85 -25.24
N GLN A 114 30.80 3.29 -24.27
CA GLN A 114 31.82 4.33 -24.47
C GLN A 114 33.26 3.79 -24.46
N SER A 115 33.45 2.48 -24.36
CA SER A 115 34.79 1.88 -24.49
C SER A 115 35.07 1.63 -25.98
N PRO A 116 36.04 2.32 -26.61
CA PRO A 116 36.41 2.04 -27.99
C PRO A 116 37.02 0.63 -28.09
N PRO A 117 36.92 -0.04 -29.25
CA PRO A 117 37.64 -1.29 -29.46
C PRO A 117 39.13 -1.00 -29.35
N ASN A 118 39.82 -1.73 -28.46
CA ASN A 118 41.28 -1.75 -28.45
C ASN A 118 41.73 -2.26 -29.84
N LEU A 119 42.47 -1.40 -30.55
CA LEU A 119 43.28 -1.75 -31.72
C LEU A 119 44.52 -2.54 -31.28
#